data_AF-A0A9P0YUG3-F1
#
_entry.id   AF-A0A9P0YUG3-F1
#
_cell.length_a   1.000
_cell.length_b   1.000
_cell.length_c   1.000
_cell.angle_alpha   90.00
_cell.angle_beta   90.00
_cell.angle_gamma   90.00
#
_symmetry.space_group_name_H-M   'P 1'
#
loop_
_entity.id
_entity.type
_entity.pdbx_description
1 polymer ?
#
loop_
_entity_poly.entity_id
_entity_poly.type
_entity_poly.pdbx_seq_one_letter_code
_entity_poly.pdbx_strand_id
1 'polypeptide(L)'
;MTHKFRGSAATLGWKFKAAYMAATVKEYDDYLSMLDSENSRIRTWLDKIGANTWSKVISGPKIYNIMTSNCAESMNKVNVCAREYSVSKLVDFLHERMQQWFTERKDKAEKTSTILTRKCEKRLVALQAEATRMKVKPSCAYEFEVVDSRCTSFVVNLNSRSCTCGHFQLDHFVCVHAVAAIAIRPHLSCYTYISPFYTRDAWLATWSGIMHPIVDRDSWSVPATIQNQLCKPPTCMKRPPGRPKKSRIPSIGEYRGSKRQKCSRCHVLGHNKKTCRNPIPINTQ
;
A
#
# COMPACT_ATOMS: atom_id res chain seq x y z
N MET A 1 -2.31 17.74 -17.47
CA MET A 1 -2.78 18.99 -16.82
C MET A 1 -2.87 18.75 -15.32
N THR A 2 -2.21 19.56 -14.49
CA THR A 2 -2.21 19.38 -13.03
C THR A 2 -3.38 20.15 -12.42
N HIS A 3 -4.40 19.42 -11.95
CA HIS A 3 -5.48 20.02 -11.17
C HIS A 3 -4.92 20.47 -9.82
N LYS A 4 -4.89 21.79 -9.59
CA LYS A 4 -4.49 22.37 -8.29
C LYS A 4 -5.76 22.72 -7.52
N PHE A 5 -5.99 22.02 -6.41
CA PHE A 5 -7.05 22.36 -5.46
C PHE A 5 -6.50 23.35 -4.43
N ARG A 6 -7.33 24.32 -4.04
CA ARG A 6 -7.07 25.18 -2.87
C ARG A 6 -7.15 24.31 -1.60
N GLY A 7 -6.26 24.55 -0.63
CA GLY A 7 -6.12 23.76 0.60
C GLY A 7 -4.67 23.28 0.80
N SER A 8 -4.26 23.07 2.05
CA SER A 8 -2.95 22.45 2.31
C SER A 8 -3.00 20.97 1.90
N ALA A 9 -1.91 20.43 1.34
CA ALA A 9 -1.85 19.01 1.02
C ALA A 9 -2.06 18.11 2.26
N ALA A 10 -1.71 18.64 3.45
CA ALA A 10 -1.95 17.96 4.71
C ALA A 10 -3.44 17.87 5.06
N THR A 11 -4.24 18.91 4.83
CA THR A 11 -5.68 18.90 5.14
C THR A 11 -6.48 18.04 4.17
N LEU A 12 -6.14 18.02 2.88
CA LEU A 12 -6.86 17.21 1.88
C LEU A 12 -6.47 15.72 1.94
N GLY A 13 -5.20 15.41 2.22
CA GLY A 13 -4.68 14.05 2.11
C GLY A 13 -5.34 13.04 3.05
N TRP A 14 -5.55 13.40 4.32
CA TRP A 14 -6.19 12.48 5.27
C TRP A 14 -7.70 12.36 5.03
N LYS A 15 -8.39 13.45 4.66
CA LYS A 15 -9.83 13.43 4.33
C LYS A 15 -10.10 12.55 3.12
N PHE A 16 -9.30 12.70 2.07
CA PHE A 16 -9.38 11.83 0.90
C PHE A 16 -9.10 10.38 1.29
N LYS A 17 -8.05 10.10 2.07
CA LYS A 17 -7.76 8.75 2.57
C LYS A 17 -8.91 8.18 3.40
N ALA A 18 -9.61 9.00 4.17
CA ALA A 18 -10.75 8.57 4.96
C ALA A 18 -11.97 8.25 4.08
N ALA A 19 -12.32 9.10 3.11
CA ALA A 19 -13.36 8.81 2.11
C ALA A 19 -13.04 7.54 1.31
N TYR A 20 -11.79 7.40 0.90
CA TYR A 20 -11.26 6.25 0.18
C TYR A 20 -11.35 4.94 1.01
N MET A 21 -11.06 4.99 2.30
CA MET A 21 -11.09 3.82 3.21
C MET A 21 -12.46 3.57 3.86
N ALA A 22 -13.44 4.44 3.65
CA ALA A 22 -14.75 4.37 4.29
C ALA A 22 -15.37 2.98 4.11
N ALA A 23 -15.93 2.46 5.20
CA ALA A 23 -16.52 1.12 5.22
C ALA A 23 -18.02 1.16 4.94
N THR A 24 -18.65 2.32 5.08
CA THR A 24 -20.07 2.54 4.81
C THR A 24 -20.28 3.71 3.85
N VAL A 25 -21.41 3.70 3.14
CA VAL A 25 -21.79 4.82 2.25
C VAL A 25 -21.95 6.12 3.02
N LYS A 26 -22.48 6.04 4.25
CA LYS A 26 -22.59 7.20 5.15
C LYS A 26 -21.24 7.83 5.45
N GLU A 27 -20.26 7.04 5.91
CA GLU A 27 -18.90 7.56 6.17
C GLU A 27 -18.26 8.14 4.91
N TYR A 28 -18.48 7.48 3.77
CA TYR A 28 -18.01 7.94 2.48
C TYR A 28 -18.56 9.33 2.14
N ASP A 29 -19.88 9.52 2.27
CA ASP A 29 -20.55 10.80 2.00
C ASP A 29 -20.15 11.89 3.01
N ASP A 30 -19.97 11.53 4.29
CA ASP A 30 -19.50 12.44 5.34
C ASP A 30 -18.11 12.99 4.98
N TYR A 31 -17.16 12.12 4.63
CA TYR A 31 -15.81 12.54 4.25
C TYR A 31 -15.76 13.28 2.90
N LEU A 32 -16.61 12.92 1.94
CA LEU A 32 -16.75 13.69 0.71
C LEU A 32 -17.27 15.10 0.99
N SER A 33 -18.26 15.24 1.86
CA SER A 33 -18.79 16.56 2.27
C SER A 33 -17.71 17.41 2.95
N MET A 34 -16.82 16.78 3.73
CA MET A 34 -15.63 17.43 4.30
C MET A 34 -14.59 17.85 3.26
N LEU A 35 -14.55 17.22 2.09
CA LEU A 35 -13.69 17.61 0.97
C LEU A 35 -14.33 18.76 0.17
N ASP A 36 -15.65 18.76 0.00
CA ASP A 36 -16.35 19.82 -0.72
C ASP A 36 -16.28 21.16 0.00
N SER A 37 -16.36 21.13 1.33
CA SER A 37 -16.23 22.33 2.16
C SER A 37 -14.83 22.96 2.05
N GLU A 38 -13.80 22.17 1.74
CA GLU A 38 -12.46 22.69 1.44
C GLU A 38 -12.37 23.18 0.00
N ASN A 39 -12.88 22.39 -0.95
CA ASN A 39 -12.89 22.73 -2.36
C ASN A 39 -13.92 21.92 -3.15
N SER A 40 -15.01 22.57 -3.54
CA SER A 40 -16.08 21.96 -4.34
C SER A 40 -15.65 21.40 -5.70
N ARG A 41 -14.50 21.84 -6.25
CA ARG A 41 -13.98 21.28 -7.52
C ARG A 41 -13.43 19.87 -7.36
N ILE A 42 -13.17 19.41 -6.13
CA ILE A 42 -12.65 18.06 -5.85
C ILE A 42 -13.67 17.02 -6.27
N ARG A 43 -14.95 17.17 -5.89
CA ARG A 43 -16.01 16.22 -6.26
C ARG A 43 -16.17 16.10 -7.77
N THR A 44 -16.26 17.23 -8.49
CA THR A 44 -16.31 17.22 -9.96
C THR A 44 -15.10 16.51 -10.61
N TRP A 45 -13.93 16.58 -9.98
CA TRP A 45 -12.75 15.86 -10.47
C TRP A 45 -12.81 14.37 -10.13
N LEU A 46 -13.24 14.00 -8.93
CA LEU A 46 -13.42 12.61 -8.52
C LEU A 46 -14.52 11.90 -9.32
N ASP A 47 -15.59 12.59 -9.67
CA ASP A 47 -16.70 12.07 -10.48
C ASP A 47 -16.22 11.68 -11.88
N LYS A 48 -15.30 12.46 -12.47
CA LYS A 48 -14.68 12.15 -13.76
C LYS A 48 -13.82 10.89 -13.74
N ILE A 49 -13.24 10.56 -12.58
CA ILE A 49 -12.44 9.34 -12.40
C ILE A 49 -13.38 8.13 -12.23
N GLY A 50 -14.52 8.33 -11.58
CA GLY A 50 -15.47 7.28 -11.24
C GLY A 50 -15.16 6.68 -9.87
N ALA A 51 -16.14 6.69 -8.97
CA ALA A 51 -15.94 6.22 -7.60
C ALA A 51 -15.63 4.72 -7.51
N ASN A 52 -16.03 3.93 -8.50
CA ASN A 52 -15.71 2.52 -8.64
C ASN A 52 -14.21 2.23 -8.84
N THR A 53 -13.36 3.21 -9.11
CA THR A 53 -11.92 2.99 -9.27
C THR A 53 -11.11 3.30 -8.00
N TRP A 54 -11.70 4.03 -7.04
CA TRP A 54 -10.97 4.53 -5.88
C TRP A 54 -11.71 4.37 -4.55
N SER A 55 -13.04 4.30 -4.51
CA SER A 55 -13.77 4.16 -3.26
C SER A 55 -13.95 2.70 -2.88
N LYS A 56 -13.47 2.31 -1.71
CA LYS A 56 -13.57 0.93 -1.23
C LYS A 56 -15.02 0.43 -1.12
N VAL A 57 -15.93 1.25 -0.60
CA VAL A 57 -17.33 0.85 -0.40
C VAL A 57 -18.10 0.75 -1.72
N ILE A 58 -17.72 1.54 -2.74
CA ILE A 58 -18.39 1.56 -4.06
C ILE A 58 -17.77 0.52 -5.02
N SER A 59 -16.45 0.37 -5.04
CA SER A 59 -15.75 -0.64 -5.86
C SER A 59 -16.05 -2.08 -5.45
N GLY A 60 -16.58 -2.28 -4.24
CA GLY A 60 -16.95 -3.57 -3.68
C GLY A 60 -15.76 -4.35 -3.08
N PRO A 61 -15.96 -5.64 -2.75
CA PRO A 61 -15.06 -6.44 -1.91
C PRO A 61 -13.69 -6.78 -2.53
N LYS A 62 -13.42 -6.34 -3.77
CA LYS A 62 -12.33 -6.86 -4.62
C LYS A 62 -10.92 -6.50 -4.16
N ILE A 63 -10.76 -5.78 -3.05
CA ILE A 63 -9.55 -4.98 -2.85
C ILE A 63 -8.73 -5.35 -1.61
N TYR A 64 -9.21 -6.24 -0.73
CA TYR A 64 -8.43 -6.77 0.43
C TYR A 64 -7.68 -5.70 1.24
N ASN A 65 -8.18 -4.46 1.26
CA ASN A 65 -7.55 -3.29 1.86
C ASN A 65 -6.18 -2.86 1.26
N ILE A 66 -5.90 -3.21 0.00
CA ILE A 66 -4.66 -2.87 -0.72
C ILE A 66 -4.99 -2.03 -1.97
N MET A 67 -5.01 -0.70 -1.84
CA MET A 67 -4.95 0.24 -2.99
C MET A 67 -3.84 1.26 -2.80
N THR A 68 -2.60 0.76 -2.73
CA THR A 68 -1.44 1.65 -2.72
C THR A 68 -0.54 1.30 -3.89
N SER A 69 0.07 2.33 -4.49
CA SER A 69 1.20 2.19 -5.42
C SER A 69 2.46 1.65 -4.73
N ASN A 70 2.41 1.31 -3.43
CA ASN A 70 3.56 0.89 -2.65
C ASN A 70 4.33 -0.28 -3.28
N CYS A 71 3.67 -1.23 -3.92
CA CYS A 71 4.35 -2.32 -4.62
C CYS A 71 5.23 -1.78 -5.76
N ALA A 72 4.68 -0.91 -6.61
CA ALA A 72 5.41 -0.27 -7.70
C ALA A 72 6.50 0.69 -7.17
N GLU A 73 6.21 1.46 -6.13
CA GLU A 73 7.17 2.39 -5.52
C GLU A 73 8.34 1.68 -4.83
N SER A 74 8.07 0.57 -4.14
CA SER A 74 9.09 -0.26 -3.52
C SER A 74 10.02 -0.86 -4.57
N MET A 75 9.47 -1.45 -5.64
CA MET A 75 10.26 -1.92 -6.77
C MET A 75 11.06 -0.80 -7.43
N ASN A 76 10.44 0.35 -7.67
CA ASN A 76 11.11 1.51 -8.25
C ASN A 76 12.29 1.99 -7.40
N LYS A 77 12.15 1.96 -6.07
CA LYS A 77 13.22 2.33 -5.13
C LYS A 77 14.37 1.31 -5.16
N VAL A 78 14.06 0.02 -5.25
CA VAL A 78 15.07 -1.05 -5.37
C VAL A 78 15.86 -0.92 -6.67
N ASN A 79 15.18 -0.52 -7.75
CA ASN A 79 15.77 -0.48 -9.09
C ASN A 79 16.48 0.85 -9.44
N VAL A 80 16.61 1.79 -8.50
CA VAL A 80 17.17 3.14 -8.80
C VAL A 80 18.55 3.04 -9.44
N CYS A 81 19.46 2.27 -8.84
CA CYS A 81 20.83 2.12 -9.37
C CYS A 81 20.86 1.20 -10.60
N ALA A 82 20.05 0.13 -10.61
CA ALA A 82 20.02 -0.84 -11.70
C ALA A 82 19.53 -0.25 -13.03
N ARG A 83 18.75 0.84 -13.00
CA ARG A 83 18.32 1.57 -14.20
C ARG A 83 19.45 2.18 -15.03
N GLU A 84 20.65 2.30 -14.46
CA GLU A 84 21.82 2.81 -15.16
C GLU A 84 22.66 1.68 -15.81
N TYR A 85 22.29 0.42 -15.57
CA TYR A 85 22.96 -0.73 -16.14
C TYR A 85 22.60 -0.91 -17.62
N SER A 86 23.47 -1.62 -18.35
CA SER A 86 23.12 -2.15 -19.67
C SER A 86 21.91 -3.08 -19.55
N VAL A 87 21.17 -3.29 -20.64
CA VAL A 87 19.96 -4.13 -20.62
C VAL A 87 20.25 -5.52 -20.05
N SER A 88 21.36 -6.15 -20.46
CA SER A 88 21.78 -7.46 -19.90
C SER A 88 21.98 -7.38 -18.39
N LYS A 89 22.74 -6.40 -17.89
CA LYS A 89 23.03 -6.27 -16.46
C LYS A 89 21.80 -5.90 -15.62
N LEU A 90 20.83 -5.19 -16.21
CA LEU A 90 19.53 -4.94 -15.57
C LEU A 90 18.73 -6.24 -15.43
N VAL A 91 18.70 -7.08 -16.47
CA VAL A 91 18.01 -8.38 -16.41
C VAL A 91 18.66 -9.29 -15.36
N ASP A 92 20.00 -9.38 -15.36
CA ASP A 92 20.77 -10.15 -14.36
C ASP A 92 20.40 -9.68 -12.93
N PHE A 93 20.43 -8.37 -12.67
CA PHE A 93 20.07 -7.80 -11.37
C PHE A 93 18.63 -8.12 -10.95
N LEU A 94 17.67 -8.02 -11.87
CA LEU A 94 16.26 -8.31 -11.57
C LEU A 94 16.07 -9.80 -11.29
N HIS A 95 16.75 -10.67 -12.04
CA HIS A 95 16.72 -12.11 -11.83
C HIS A 95 17.26 -12.50 -10.46
N GLU A 96 18.48 -12.06 -10.12
CA GLU A 96 19.10 -12.27 -8.79
C GLU A 96 18.18 -11.77 -7.66
N ARG A 97 17.57 -10.59 -7.86
CA ARG A 97 16.65 -10.02 -6.88
C ARG A 97 15.42 -10.89 -6.67
N MET A 98 14.80 -11.36 -7.75
CA MET A 98 13.64 -12.25 -7.67
C MET A 98 14.03 -13.57 -7.00
N GLN A 99 15.16 -14.15 -7.36
CA GLN A 99 15.67 -15.37 -6.73
C GLN A 99 15.82 -15.21 -5.22
N GLN A 100 16.53 -14.17 -4.77
CA GLN A 100 16.66 -13.86 -3.34
C GLN A 100 15.30 -13.69 -2.68
N TRP A 101 14.41 -12.92 -3.31
CA TRP A 101 13.11 -12.56 -2.76
C TRP A 101 12.14 -13.72 -2.64
N PHE A 102 12.12 -14.64 -3.60
CA PHE A 102 11.30 -15.85 -3.55
C PHE A 102 11.80 -16.76 -2.43
N THR A 103 13.11 -17.02 -2.36
CA THR A 103 13.71 -17.85 -1.31
C THR A 103 13.46 -17.27 0.09
N GLU A 104 13.75 -15.99 0.31
CA GLU A 104 13.56 -15.36 1.63
C GLU A 104 12.10 -15.32 2.06
N ARG A 105 11.16 -15.10 1.12
CA ARG A 105 9.73 -15.02 1.47
C ARG A 105 9.13 -16.40 1.70
N LYS A 106 9.55 -17.41 0.94
CA LYS A 106 9.20 -18.81 1.17
C LYS A 106 9.69 -19.25 2.54
N ASP A 107 10.97 -19.04 2.85
CA ASP A 107 11.57 -19.37 4.15
C ASP A 107 10.83 -18.69 5.32
N LYS A 108 10.48 -17.41 5.18
CA LYS A 108 9.66 -16.69 6.19
C LYS A 108 8.26 -17.28 6.35
N ALA A 109 7.63 -17.72 5.27
CA ALA A 109 6.33 -18.35 5.30
C ALA A 109 6.39 -19.74 5.94
N GLU A 110 7.42 -20.55 5.62
CA GLU A 110 7.65 -21.87 6.19
C GLU A 110 7.93 -21.80 7.71
N LYS A 111 8.70 -20.79 8.14
CA LYS A 111 8.95 -20.51 9.56
C LYS A 111 7.75 -19.99 10.33
N THR A 112 6.63 -19.70 9.66
CA THR A 112 5.40 -19.24 10.33
C THR A 112 4.60 -20.46 10.80
N SER A 113 4.43 -20.61 12.12
CA SER A 113 3.67 -21.72 12.70
C SER A 113 2.15 -21.46 12.76
N THR A 114 1.73 -20.22 12.60
CA THR A 114 0.32 -19.80 12.74
C THR A 114 -0.47 -20.04 11.45
N ILE A 115 -1.80 -20.15 11.57
CA ILE A 115 -2.72 -20.32 10.42
C ILE A 115 -2.68 -19.09 9.52
N LEU A 116 -2.65 -17.89 10.10
CA LEU A 116 -2.55 -16.63 9.36
C LEU A 116 -1.11 -16.19 9.22
N THR A 117 -0.86 -15.27 8.27
CA THR A 117 0.41 -14.55 8.25
C THR A 117 0.64 -13.81 9.57
N ARG A 118 1.90 -13.67 10.02
CA ARG A 118 2.24 -13.05 11.31
C ARG A 118 1.59 -11.67 11.54
N LYS A 119 1.42 -10.87 10.48
CA LYS A 119 0.77 -9.56 10.56
C LYS A 119 -0.74 -9.70 10.80
N CYS A 120 -1.40 -10.61 10.09
CA CYS A 120 -2.82 -10.88 10.24
C CYS A 120 -3.13 -11.55 11.58
N GLU A 121 -2.27 -12.44 12.05
CA GLU A 121 -2.38 -13.06 13.38
C GLU A 121 -2.34 -12.00 14.48
N LYS A 122 -1.36 -11.09 14.44
CA LYS A 122 -1.30 -9.94 15.37
C LYS A 122 -2.54 -9.06 15.30
N ARG A 123 -3.09 -8.83 14.10
CA ARG A 123 -4.34 -8.08 13.91
C ARG A 123 -5.50 -8.81 14.58
N LEU A 124 -5.62 -10.13 14.40
CA LEU A 124 -6.69 -10.93 15.02
C LEU A 124 -6.61 -10.88 16.55
N VAL A 125 -5.43 -11.07 17.13
CA VAL A 125 -5.22 -10.97 18.59
C VAL A 125 -5.65 -9.59 19.13
N ALA A 126 -5.31 -8.52 18.43
CA ALA A 126 -5.74 -7.17 18.82
C ALA A 126 -7.27 -7.01 18.78
N LEU A 127 -7.92 -7.54 17.74
CA LEU A 127 -9.39 -7.52 17.64
C LEU A 127 -10.05 -8.36 18.73
N GLN A 128 -9.47 -9.52 19.08
CA GLN A 128 -9.96 -10.36 20.17
C GLN A 128 -9.88 -9.63 21.51
N ALA A 129 -8.77 -8.95 21.79
CA ALA A 129 -8.63 -8.13 22.99
C ALA A 129 -9.68 -7.01 23.04
N GLU A 130 -9.92 -6.33 21.92
CA GLU A 130 -10.91 -5.25 21.85
C GLU A 130 -12.35 -5.76 21.96
N ALA A 131 -12.65 -6.92 21.38
CA ALA A 131 -13.97 -7.55 21.38
C ALA A 131 -14.47 -7.89 22.78
N THR A 132 -13.58 -8.11 23.76
CA THR A 132 -13.94 -8.37 25.16
C THR A 132 -14.76 -7.24 25.80
N ARG A 133 -14.69 -6.03 25.24
CA ARG A 133 -15.37 -4.83 25.76
C ARG A 133 -16.78 -4.64 25.18
N MET A 134 -17.22 -5.54 24.31
CA MET A 134 -18.48 -5.42 23.57
C MET A 134 -19.61 -6.15 24.29
N LYS A 135 -20.82 -5.62 24.16
CA LYS A 135 -22.04 -6.31 24.63
C LYS A 135 -22.70 -6.99 23.44
N VAL A 136 -22.87 -8.31 23.52
CA VAL A 136 -23.44 -9.12 22.45
C VAL A 136 -24.82 -9.63 22.87
N LYS A 137 -25.82 -9.41 22.04
CA LYS A 137 -27.17 -9.96 22.19
C LYS A 137 -27.51 -10.80 20.95
N PRO A 138 -27.63 -12.13 21.10
CA PRO A 138 -28.05 -12.99 19.99
C PRO A 138 -29.50 -12.72 19.61
N SER A 139 -29.76 -12.53 18.32
CA SER A 139 -31.11 -12.51 17.76
C SER A 139 -31.53 -13.91 17.30
N CYS A 140 -30.60 -14.68 16.73
CA CYS A 140 -30.80 -16.07 16.35
C CYS A 140 -29.46 -16.86 16.35
N ALA A 141 -29.42 -18.00 15.65
CA ALA A 141 -28.21 -18.82 15.55
C ALA A 141 -27.04 -18.10 14.86
N TYR A 142 -27.32 -17.23 13.89
CA TYR A 142 -26.30 -16.60 13.04
C TYR A 142 -26.31 -15.06 13.07
N GLU A 143 -27.29 -14.43 13.71
CA GLU A 143 -27.46 -12.97 13.75
C GLU A 143 -27.39 -12.43 15.18
N PHE A 144 -26.68 -11.31 15.34
CA PHE A 144 -26.32 -10.74 16.63
C PHE A 144 -26.37 -9.21 16.59
N GLU A 145 -26.94 -8.62 17.62
CA GLU A 145 -26.74 -7.22 17.95
C GLU A 145 -25.46 -7.10 18.81
N VAL A 146 -24.51 -6.28 18.38
CA VAL A 146 -23.25 -6.02 19.08
C VAL A 146 -23.14 -4.53 19.37
N VAL A 147 -23.09 -4.17 20.65
CA VAL A 147 -22.91 -2.79 21.09
C VAL A 147 -21.45 -2.56 21.46
N ASP A 148 -20.83 -1.58 20.82
CA ASP A 148 -19.43 -1.22 21.05
C ASP A 148 -19.24 -0.35 22.31
N SER A 149 -17.99 -0.02 22.61
CA SER A 149 -17.65 0.83 23.77
C SER A 149 -18.14 2.28 23.65
N ARG A 150 -18.60 2.71 22.47
CA ARG A 150 -19.20 4.02 22.20
C ARG A 150 -20.73 3.97 22.25
N CYS A 151 -21.30 2.88 22.75
CA CYS A 151 -22.75 2.64 22.80
C CYS A 151 -23.41 2.65 21.41
N THR A 152 -22.65 2.40 20.35
CA THR A 152 -23.19 2.24 19.00
C THR A 152 -23.51 0.78 18.75
N SER A 153 -24.71 0.52 18.24
CA SER A 153 -25.18 -0.84 17.93
C SER A 153 -24.86 -1.22 16.49
N PHE A 154 -24.35 -2.43 16.31
CA PHE A 154 -24.03 -3.01 15.02
C PHE A 154 -24.70 -4.37 14.87
N VAL A 155 -25.21 -4.67 13.68
CA VAL A 155 -25.77 -5.98 13.37
C VAL A 155 -24.71 -6.81 12.68
N VAL A 156 -24.44 -8.00 13.22
CA VAL A 156 -23.51 -8.98 12.68
C VAL A 156 -24.30 -10.19 12.21
N ASN A 157 -24.06 -10.62 10.98
CA ASN A 157 -24.59 -11.86 10.45
C ASN A 157 -23.42 -12.78 10.03
N LEU A 158 -23.25 -13.88 10.76
CA LEU A 158 -22.15 -14.83 10.53
C LEU A 158 -22.38 -15.71 9.29
N ASN A 159 -23.63 -15.94 8.89
CA ASN A 159 -23.92 -16.75 7.70
C ASN A 159 -23.53 -16.01 6.42
N SER A 160 -23.96 -14.74 6.29
CA SER A 160 -23.60 -13.88 5.16
C SER A 160 -22.23 -13.21 5.30
N ARG A 161 -21.51 -13.44 6.41
CA ARG A 161 -20.21 -12.83 6.74
C ARG A 161 -20.24 -11.30 6.63
N SER A 162 -21.30 -10.69 7.16
CA SER A 162 -21.55 -9.26 7.07
C SER A 162 -21.69 -8.61 8.44
N CYS A 163 -21.34 -7.33 8.50
CA CYS A 163 -21.53 -6.48 9.65
C CYS A 163 -21.92 -5.07 9.17
N THR A 164 -22.81 -4.39 9.89
CA THR A 164 -23.21 -3.02 9.54
C THR A 164 -22.05 -2.02 9.61
N CYS A 165 -20.95 -2.35 10.29
CA CYS A 165 -19.72 -1.56 10.24
C CYS A 165 -18.95 -1.64 8.90
N GLY A 166 -19.40 -2.44 7.91
CA GLY A 166 -18.78 -2.50 6.59
C GLY A 166 -17.56 -3.41 6.49
N HIS A 167 -16.72 -3.43 7.52
CA HIS A 167 -15.39 -4.04 7.45
C HIS A 167 -15.40 -5.55 7.21
N PHE A 168 -16.37 -6.30 7.76
CA PHE A 168 -16.37 -7.77 7.68
C PHE A 168 -16.46 -8.25 6.22
N GLN A 169 -17.40 -7.67 5.47
CA GLN A 169 -17.62 -7.99 4.05
C GLN A 169 -16.58 -7.35 3.12
N LEU A 170 -16.10 -6.14 3.42
CA LEU A 170 -15.17 -5.41 2.53
C LEU A 170 -13.71 -5.86 2.66
N ASP A 171 -13.28 -6.20 3.88
CA ASP A 171 -11.91 -6.69 4.11
C ASP A 171 -11.80 -8.19 3.87
N HIS A 172 -12.91 -8.92 3.79
CA HIS A 172 -12.94 -10.38 3.89
C HIS A 172 -12.13 -10.92 5.08
N PHE A 173 -12.16 -10.15 6.17
CA PHE A 173 -11.49 -10.41 7.43
C PHE A 173 -12.47 -10.04 8.54
N VAL A 174 -12.49 -10.81 9.63
CA VAL A 174 -13.39 -10.54 10.76
C VAL A 174 -13.19 -9.12 11.29
N CYS A 175 -14.29 -8.36 11.46
CA CYS A 175 -14.24 -7.10 12.20
C CYS A 175 -14.34 -7.38 13.71
N VAL A 176 -14.08 -6.37 14.54
CA VAL A 176 -14.14 -6.52 16.00
C VAL A 176 -15.53 -6.98 16.49
N HIS A 177 -16.62 -6.51 15.87
CA HIS A 177 -17.98 -6.94 16.20
C HIS A 177 -18.23 -8.41 15.85
N ALA A 178 -17.71 -8.87 14.70
CA ALA A 178 -17.78 -10.27 14.30
C ALA A 178 -17.00 -11.16 15.26
N VAL A 179 -15.81 -10.71 15.71
CA VAL A 179 -15.03 -11.43 16.73
C VAL A 179 -15.82 -11.57 18.03
N ALA A 180 -16.49 -10.50 18.49
CA ALA A 180 -17.33 -10.55 19.69
C ALA A 180 -18.51 -11.54 19.53
N ALA A 181 -19.20 -11.51 18.38
CA ALA A 181 -20.29 -12.44 18.08
C ALA A 181 -19.82 -13.91 17.99
N ILE A 182 -18.63 -14.15 17.45
CA ILE A 182 -18.03 -15.50 17.40
C ILE A 182 -17.65 -15.97 18.81
N ALA A 183 -17.10 -15.09 19.65
CA ALA A 183 -16.61 -15.43 20.99
C ALA A 183 -17.69 -16.01 21.92
N ILE A 184 -18.95 -15.64 21.75
CA ILE A 184 -20.07 -16.20 22.54
C ILE A 184 -20.52 -17.60 22.07
N ARG A 185 -19.92 -18.14 21.00
CA ARG A 185 -20.18 -19.49 20.47
C ARG A 185 -18.88 -20.32 20.52
N PRO A 186 -18.66 -21.12 21.57
CA PRO A 186 -17.38 -21.83 21.79
C PRO A 186 -16.95 -22.78 20.67
N HIS A 187 -17.89 -23.28 19.86
CA HIS A 187 -17.61 -24.18 18.74
C HIS A 187 -17.21 -23.44 17.45
N LEU A 188 -17.33 -22.12 17.40
CA LEU A 188 -16.95 -21.31 16.25
C LEU A 188 -15.55 -20.75 16.40
N SER A 189 -14.84 -20.68 15.28
CA SER A 189 -13.48 -20.19 15.23
C SER A 189 -13.35 -19.03 14.26
N CYS A 190 -12.70 -17.93 14.70
CA CYS A 190 -12.50 -16.75 13.86
C CYS A 190 -11.83 -17.07 12.52
N TYR A 191 -10.92 -18.06 12.49
CA TYR A 191 -10.22 -18.46 11.28
C TYR A 191 -11.18 -18.94 10.17
N THR A 192 -12.32 -19.54 10.50
CA THR A 192 -13.31 -20.03 9.53
C THR A 192 -14.01 -18.89 8.76
N TYR A 193 -13.99 -17.68 9.32
CA TYR A 193 -14.62 -16.49 8.75
C TYR A 193 -13.61 -15.54 8.07
N ILE A 194 -12.31 -15.88 8.12
CA ILE A 194 -11.25 -15.11 7.47
C ILE A 194 -10.97 -15.70 6.10
N SER A 195 -10.80 -14.84 5.09
CA SER A 195 -10.51 -15.31 3.73
C SER A 195 -9.19 -16.10 3.64
N PRO A 196 -9.14 -17.18 2.84
CA PRO A 196 -7.94 -17.96 2.60
C PRO A 196 -6.72 -17.12 2.16
N PHE A 197 -6.93 -15.97 1.50
CA PHE A 197 -5.83 -15.10 1.05
C PHE A 197 -5.00 -14.48 2.19
N TYR A 198 -5.46 -14.56 3.44
CA TYR A 198 -4.71 -14.12 4.62
C TYR A 198 -3.93 -15.24 5.31
N THR A 199 -4.09 -16.48 4.85
CA THR A 199 -3.47 -17.66 5.46
C THR A 199 -1.99 -17.78 5.11
N ARG A 200 -1.25 -18.50 5.96
CA ARG A 200 0.12 -18.92 5.67
C ARG A 200 0.17 -19.77 4.40
N ASP A 201 -0.81 -20.64 4.17
CA ASP A 201 -0.79 -21.56 3.04
C ASP A 201 -0.95 -20.81 1.70
N ALA A 202 -1.81 -19.79 1.63
CA ALA A 202 -1.87 -18.89 0.47
C ALA A 202 -0.55 -18.12 0.28
N TRP A 203 0.09 -17.72 1.38
CA TRP A 203 1.40 -17.07 1.32
C TRP A 203 2.49 -18.02 0.78
N LEU A 204 2.53 -19.27 1.24
CA LEU A 204 3.43 -20.31 0.72
C LEU A 204 3.18 -20.56 -0.76
N ALA A 205 1.92 -20.73 -1.16
CA ALA A 205 1.54 -20.93 -2.57
C ALA A 205 2.04 -19.78 -3.46
N THR A 206 1.94 -18.53 -2.98
CA THR A 206 2.41 -17.33 -3.70
C THR A 206 3.91 -17.37 -4.00
N TRP A 207 4.73 -17.93 -3.11
CA TRP A 207 6.19 -17.99 -3.25
C TRP A 207 6.71 -19.42 -3.47
N SER A 208 5.85 -20.33 -3.92
CA SER A 208 6.20 -21.74 -4.17
C SER A 208 7.08 -21.93 -5.41
N GLY A 209 7.01 -20.99 -6.36
CA GLY A 209 7.78 -21.00 -7.60
C GLY A 209 9.29 -20.95 -7.36
N ILE A 210 10.03 -21.64 -8.23
CA ILE A 210 11.49 -21.70 -8.17
C ILE A 210 12.08 -20.77 -9.22
N MET A 211 12.91 -19.83 -8.77
CA MET A 211 13.78 -19.03 -9.65
C MET A 211 15.09 -19.77 -9.82
N HIS A 212 15.24 -20.46 -10.96
CA HIS A 212 16.43 -21.26 -11.24
C HIS A 212 17.65 -20.35 -11.45
N PRO A 213 18.84 -20.70 -10.90
CA PRO A 213 20.04 -19.92 -11.15
C PRO A 213 20.39 -19.91 -12.64
N ILE A 214 20.88 -18.77 -13.11
CA ILE A 214 21.41 -18.64 -14.47
C ILE A 214 22.90 -19.00 -14.41
N VAL A 215 23.30 -20.01 -15.16
CA VAL A 215 24.70 -20.45 -15.28
C VAL A 215 25.52 -19.48 -16.12
N ASP A 216 26.84 -19.61 -16.10
CA ASP A 216 27.72 -18.74 -16.88
C ASP A 216 27.42 -18.78 -18.37
N ARG A 217 27.61 -17.63 -19.02
CA ARG A 217 27.24 -17.39 -20.42
C ARG A 217 27.91 -18.38 -21.37
N ASP A 218 29.11 -18.83 -21.03
CA ASP A 218 29.91 -19.78 -21.82
C ASP A 218 29.31 -21.19 -21.86
N SER A 219 28.41 -21.50 -20.93
CA SER A 219 27.73 -22.80 -20.86
C SER A 219 26.37 -22.83 -21.59
N TRP A 220 25.94 -21.71 -22.17
CA TRP A 220 24.61 -21.61 -22.77
C TRP A 220 24.58 -22.25 -24.16
N SER A 221 23.66 -23.20 -24.36
CA SER A 221 23.28 -23.70 -25.68
C SER A 221 22.19 -22.80 -26.29
N VAL A 222 22.61 -21.71 -26.93
CA VAL A 222 21.67 -20.75 -27.54
C VAL A 222 21.17 -21.30 -28.88
N PRO A 223 19.84 -21.47 -29.07
CA PRO A 223 19.29 -21.93 -30.35
C PRO A 223 19.65 -20.98 -31.50
N ALA A 224 19.94 -21.54 -32.68
CA ALA A 224 20.31 -20.77 -33.86
C ALA A 224 19.28 -19.69 -34.23
N THR A 225 17.99 -19.93 -33.95
CA THR A 225 16.90 -18.97 -34.15
C THR A 225 17.08 -17.68 -33.34
N ILE A 226 17.61 -17.77 -32.12
CA ILE A 226 17.91 -16.62 -31.26
C ILE A 226 19.25 -15.99 -31.66
N GLN A 227 20.26 -16.82 -31.93
CA GLN A 227 21.59 -16.35 -32.30
C GLN A 227 21.57 -15.53 -33.60
N ASN A 228 20.72 -15.91 -34.55
CA ASN A 228 20.55 -15.22 -35.83
C ASN A 228 19.60 -14.00 -35.74
N GLN A 229 19.04 -13.72 -34.57
CA GLN A 229 18.09 -12.62 -34.40
C GLN A 229 18.83 -11.29 -34.29
N LEU A 230 18.64 -10.41 -35.28
CA LEU A 230 19.28 -9.09 -35.29
C LEU A 230 18.65 -8.15 -34.25
N CYS A 231 19.35 -7.91 -33.14
CA CYS A 231 18.94 -6.93 -32.13
C CYS A 231 19.31 -5.52 -32.58
N LYS A 232 18.36 -4.82 -33.23
CA LYS A 232 18.56 -3.43 -33.67
C LYS A 232 18.53 -2.47 -32.46
N PRO A 233 19.35 -1.40 -32.45
CA PRO A 233 19.25 -0.37 -31.43
C PRO A 233 17.86 0.29 -31.48
N PRO A 234 17.38 0.86 -30.36
CA PRO A 234 16.12 1.60 -30.35
C PRO A 234 16.13 2.69 -31.43
N THR A 235 15.04 2.83 -32.18
CA THR A 235 14.85 3.83 -33.26
C THR A 235 14.85 5.29 -32.77
N CYS A 236 15.09 5.53 -31.48
CA CYS A 236 15.17 6.84 -30.86
C CYS A 236 16.42 7.60 -31.35
N MET A 237 16.31 8.30 -32.47
CA MET A 237 17.39 9.09 -33.06
C MET A 237 17.78 10.33 -32.22
N LYS A 238 16.94 10.79 -31.28
CA LYS A 238 17.25 11.94 -30.41
C LYS A 238 16.70 11.74 -29.01
N ARG A 239 17.58 11.63 -28.02
CA ARG A 239 17.23 11.77 -26.60
C ARG A 239 16.73 13.21 -26.40
N PRO A 240 15.59 13.45 -25.73
CA PRO A 240 15.16 14.82 -25.43
C PRO A 240 16.30 15.58 -24.72
N PRO A 241 16.53 16.86 -25.06
CA PRO A 241 17.59 17.64 -24.44
C PRO A 241 17.40 17.70 -22.92
N GLY A 242 18.48 17.46 -22.18
CA GLY A 242 18.53 17.51 -20.72
C GLY A 242 18.89 16.18 -20.05
N ARG A 243 19.40 16.26 -18.81
CA ARG A 243 19.74 15.08 -18.00
C ARG A 243 18.46 14.35 -17.60
N PRO A 244 18.31 13.04 -17.89
CA PRO A 244 17.21 12.25 -17.36
C PRO A 244 17.15 12.37 -15.84
N LYS A 245 15.99 12.74 -15.31
CA LYS A 245 15.81 12.89 -13.86
C LYS A 245 15.95 11.52 -13.21
N LYS A 246 16.99 11.35 -12.36
CA LYS A 246 17.22 10.13 -11.59
C LYS A 246 16.21 9.97 -10.44
N SER A 247 15.76 11.09 -9.87
CA SER A 247 14.75 11.10 -8.82
C SER A 247 13.34 11.20 -9.41
N ARG A 248 12.41 10.44 -8.82
CA ARG A 248 10.98 10.58 -9.08
C ARG A 248 10.56 12.04 -8.85
N ILE A 249 9.71 12.57 -9.73
CA ILE A 249 9.03 13.85 -9.49
C ILE A 249 8.03 13.60 -8.37
N PRO A 250 8.18 14.23 -7.19
CA PRO A 250 7.22 14.07 -6.11
C PRO A 250 5.84 14.56 -6.57
N SER A 251 4.80 13.84 -6.20
CA SER A 251 3.42 14.27 -6.35
C SER A 251 3.14 15.42 -5.36
N ILE A 252 2.09 16.20 -5.63
CA ILE A 252 1.70 17.32 -4.77
C ILE A 252 1.44 16.80 -3.34
N GLY A 253 2.14 17.37 -2.35
CA GLY A 253 2.08 16.94 -0.94
C GLY A 253 3.25 16.06 -0.47
N GLU A 254 4.04 15.48 -1.38
CA GLU A 254 5.24 14.71 -1.04
C GLU A 254 6.50 15.57 -0.91
N TYR A 255 6.35 16.89 -1.04
CA TYR A 255 7.42 17.85 -0.87
C TYR A 255 7.83 17.89 0.60
N ARG A 256 8.72 16.96 1.01
CA ARG A 256 9.47 17.12 2.25
C ARG A 256 10.20 18.44 2.11
N GLY A 257 9.88 19.38 3.00
CA GLY A 257 10.12 20.82 2.86
C GLY A 257 11.43 21.16 2.16
N SER A 258 11.39 22.25 1.38
CA SER A 258 12.55 22.83 0.67
C SER A 258 13.82 22.54 1.45
N LYS A 259 14.74 21.75 0.87
CA LYS A 259 16.06 21.52 1.48
C LYS A 259 16.56 22.90 1.88
N ARG A 260 16.59 23.18 3.19
CA ARG A 260 16.99 24.49 3.69
C ARG A 260 18.37 24.70 3.12
N GLN A 261 18.50 25.68 2.22
CA GLN A 261 19.76 25.91 1.53
C GLN A 261 20.80 26.19 2.62
N LYS A 262 21.87 25.39 2.62
CA LYS A 262 23.01 25.61 3.51
C LYS A 262 23.87 26.66 2.81
N CYS A 263 24.05 27.81 3.45
CA CYS A 263 24.89 28.86 2.89
C CYS A 263 26.33 28.33 2.73
N SER A 264 26.91 28.42 1.55
CA SER A 264 28.30 27.97 1.31
C SER A 264 29.35 28.88 1.95
N ARG A 265 28.97 30.08 2.44
CA ARG A 265 29.86 31.04 3.11
C ARG A 265 29.91 30.86 4.62
N CYS A 266 28.76 30.73 5.29
CA CYS A 266 28.67 30.64 6.74
C CYS A 266 28.19 29.28 7.25
N HIS A 267 27.86 28.36 6.36
CA HIS A 267 27.37 27.01 6.67
C HIS A 267 26.06 26.94 7.48
N VAL A 268 25.37 28.06 7.69
CA VAL A 268 24.07 28.13 8.35
C VAL A 268 22.94 27.83 7.36
N LEU A 269 21.90 27.14 7.83
CA LEU A 269 20.70 26.81 7.06
C LEU A 269 19.75 28.01 6.97
N GLY A 270 19.08 28.19 5.83
CA GLY A 270 17.96 29.13 5.68
C GLY A 270 18.20 30.30 4.71
N HIS A 271 19.40 30.43 4.15
CA HIS A 271 19.72 31.45 3.15
C HIS A 271 20.82 30.95 2.19
N ASN A 272 21.05 31.67 1.08
CA ASN A 272 22.10 31.34 0.12
C ASN A 272 23.29 32.34 0.21
N LYS A 273 24.41 32.06 -0.47
CA LYS A 273 25.61 32.91 -0.45
C LYS A 273 25.32 34.37 -0.84
N LYS A 274 24.38 34.60 -1.77
CA LYS A 274 24.03 35.95 -2.28
C LYS A 274 23.30 36.80 -1.24
N THR A 275 22.54 36.17 -0.35
CA THR A 275 21.75 36.85 0.70
C THR A 275 22.35 36.67 2.10
N CYS A 276 23.61 36.23 2.19
CA CYS A 276 24.29 35.97 3.46
C CYS A 276 24.71 37.28 4.13
N ARG A 277 24.11 37.59 5.28
CA ARG A 277 24.53 38.69 6.17
C ARG A 277 25.44 38.24 7.31
N ASN A 278 25.66 36.93 7.45
CA ASN A 278 26.52 36.41 8.51
C ASN A 278 28.00 36.74 8.24
N PRO A 279 28.77 37.06 9.29
CA PRO A 279 30.21 37.26 9.19
C PRO A 279 30.90 36.00 8.64
N ILE A 280 32.05 36.19 7.99
CA ILE A 280 32.84 35.07 7.44
C ILE A 280 33.37 34.28 8.64
N PRO A 281 33.15 32.96 8.71
CA PRO A 281 33.76 32.14 9.74
C PRO A 281 35.28 32.25 9.59
N ILE A 282 35.94 32.79 10.60
CA ILE A 282 37.40 32.73 10.69
C ILE A 282 37.70 31.28 11.10
N ASN A 283 38.35 30.52 10.23
CA ASN A 283 38.88 29.21 10.59
C ASN A 283 39.92 29.43 11.70
N THR A 284 39.53 29.24 12.96
CA THR A 284 40.47 28.85 13.99
C THR A 284 40.86 27.40 13.71
N GLN A 285 42.14 27.21 13.37
CA GLN A 285 42.77 25.91 13.25
C GLN A 285 42.57 25.07 14.51
#